data_AF-A0A442X8B9-F1
#
_entry.id   AF-A0A442X8B9-F1
#
_cell.length_a   1.000
_cell.length_b   1.000
_cell.length_c   1.000
_cell.angle_alpha   90.00
_cell.angle_beta   90.00
_cell.angle_gamma   90.00
#
_symmetry.space_group_name_H-M   'P 1'
#
loop_
_entity.id
_entity.type
_entity.pdbx_description
1 polymer ?
#
loop_
_entity_poly.entity_id
_entity_poly.type
_entity_poly.pdbx_seq_one_letter_code
_entity_poly.pdbx_strand_id
1 'polypeptide(L)'
;MNWLKIATVAAIAGWPGIALAKDAVSCGGAAMLGGAQLNCSHVEPRAPPQFCTYSWALHTSAGDQKIVEGTFMLPPGAANVTVYQGSGFDSALSDPIVICRGSK
;
A
#
# COMPACT_ATOMS: atom_id res chain seq x y z
N MET A 1 28.52 -37.87 -48.29
CA MET A 1 27.62 -36.85 -48.86
C MET A 1 26.53 -36.60 -47.83
N ASN A 2 26.50 -35.38 -47.25
CA ASN A 2 25.56 -34.78 -46.26
C ASN A 2 24.21 -35.49 -46.08
N TRP A 3 23.58 -35.52 -44.89
CA TRP A 3 23.00 -34.32 -44.28
C TRP A 3 22.28 -34.69 -42.96
N LEU A 4 22.96 -34.66 -41.81
CA LEU A 4 22.30 -34.68 -40.49
C LEU A 4 22.29 -33.24 -39.97
N LYS A 5 21.21 -32.51 -40.24
CA LYS A 5 20.95 -31.20 -39.64
C LYS A 5 20.39 -31.40 -38.24
N ILE A 6 21.28 -31.41 -37.26
CA ILE A 6 20.94 -31.27 -35.85
C ILE A 6 20.53 -29.81 -35.66
N ALA A 7 19.22 -29.56 -35.54
CA ALA A 7 18.69 -28.25 -35.16
C ALA A 7 18.84 -28.10 -33.64
N THR A 8 19.90 -27.42 -33.22
CA THR A 8 20.14 -27.01 -31.84
C THR A 8 19.16 -25.88 -31.51
N VAL A 9 17.99 -26.20 -30.94
CA VAL A 9 17.08 -25.19 -30.38
C VAL A 9 17.68 -24.73 -29.05
N ALA A 10 18.37 -23.60 -29.10
CA ALA A 10 18.78 -22.86 -27.91
C ALA A 10 17.54 -22.25 -27.24
N ALA A 11 16.89 -23.00 -26.36
CA ALA A 11 15.85 -22.48 -25.46
C ALA A 11 16.54 -21.77 -24.28
N ILE A 12 17.03 -20.56 -24.54
CA ILE A 12 17.61 -19.69 -23.51
C ILE A 12 16.44 -18.97 -22.82
N ALA A 13 16.30 -19.27 -21.53
CA ALA A 13 15.87 -18.37 -20.46
C ALA A 13 14.65 -17.46 -20.73
N GLY A 14 13.46 -18.05 -20.76
CA GLY A 14 12.27 -17.36 -20.27
C GLY A 14 12.19 -17.52 -18.76
N TRP A 15 13.02 -16.83 -17.97
CA TRP A 15 12.71 -16.68 -16.55
C TRP A 15 11.36 -15.94 -16.50
N PRO A 16 10.30 -16.50 -15.91
CA PRO A 16 9.15 -15.69 -15.57
C PRO A 16 9.67 -14.70 -14.54
N GLY A 17 10.01 -13.49 -14.99
CA GLY A 17 10.31 -12.39 -14.09
C GLY A 17 9.15 -12.34 -13.12
N ILE A 18 9.47 -12.46 -11.83
CA ILE A 18 8.49 -12.38 -10.76
C ILE A 18 7.77 -11.06 -10.98
N ALA A 19 6.53 -11.11 -11.45
CA ALA A 19 5.68 -9.93 -11.55
C ALA A 19 5.39 -9.53 -10.11
N LEU A 20 6.28 -8.72 -9.53
CA LEU A 20 6.03 -8.02 -8.28
C LEU A 20 4.83 -7.14 -8.59
N ALA A 21 3.66 -7.54 -8.09
CA ALA A 21 2.48 -6.71 -8.12
C ALA A 21 2.84 -5.44 -7.36
N LYS A 22 3.11 -4.36 -8.10
CA LYS A 22 3.38 -3.05 -7.52
C LYS A 22 2.14 -2.65 -6.73
N ASP A 23 2.33 -2.28 -5.46
CA ASP A 23 1.22 -1.83 -4.62
C ASP A 23 0.52 -0.65 -5.29
N ALA A 24 -0.80 -0.74 -5.45
CA ALA A 24 -1.58 0.33 -6.09
C ALA A 24 -1.72 1.57 -5.20
N VAL A 25 -1.44 1.43 -3.90
CA VAL A 25 -1.60 2.46 -2.88
C VAL A 25 -0.33 2.52 -2.02
N SER A 26 0.10 3.74 -1.70
CA SER A 26 1.16 4.01 -0.73
C SER A 26 0.55 4.86 0.39
N CYS A 27 0.71 4.43 1.64
CA CYS A 27 0.22 5.14 2.80
C CYS A 27 1.34 5.38 3.81
N GLY A 28 1.25 6.49 4.54
CA GLY A 28 2.17 6.83 5.62
C GLY A 28 1.43 7.59 6.70
N GLY A 29 1.70 7.22 7.96
CA GLY A 29 1.10 7.86 9.11
C GLY A 29 2.16 8.31 10.11
N ALA A 30 1.87 9.40 10.81
CA ALA A 30 2.68 9.88 11.91
C ALA A 30 1.80 10.38 13.06
N ALA A 31 2.20 10.06 14.29
CA ALA A 31 1.61 10.62 15.50
C ALA A 31 2.69 11.37 16.27
N MET A 32 2.49 12.66 16.45
CA MET A 32 3.43 13.59 17.08
C MET A 32 2.66 14.76 17.69
N LEU A 33 3.21 15.33 18.78
CA LEU A 33 2.78 16.62 19.36
C LEU A 33 1.26 16.72 19.66
N GLY A 34 0.63 15.64 20.11
CA GLY A 34 -0.80 15.65 20.46
C GLY A 34 -1.75 15.37 19.29
N GLY A 35 -1.22 15.02 18.12
CA GLY A 35 -1.99 14.67 16.94
C GLY A 35 -1.53 13.39 16.26
N ALA A 36 -2.40 12.83 15.43
CA ALA A 36 -2.10 11.73 14.53
C ALA A 36 -2.71 11.99 13.16
N GLN A 37 -1.94 11.71 12.11
CA GLN A 37 -2.39 11.86 10.72
C GLN A 37 -1.97 10.65 9.90
N LEU A 38 -2.85 10.21 9.00
CA LEU A 38 -2.58 9.18 8.00
C LEU A 38 -2.93 9.73 6.62
N ASN A 39 -1.96 9.66 5.72
CA ASN A 39 -2.11 10.06 4.34
C ASN A 39 -1.89 8.88 3.39
N CYS A 40 -2.64 8.85 2.29
CA CYS A 40 -2.54 7.82 1.27
C CYS A 40 -2.53 8.42 -0.13
N SER A 41 -1.83 7.74 -1.05
CA SER A 41 -1.73 8.07 -2.47
C SER A 41 -1.98 6.83 -3.31
N HIS A 42 -2.69 6.99 -4.43
CA HIS A 42 -2.86 5.97 -5.46
C HIS A 42 -1.69 6.07 -6.43
N VAL A 43 -0.75 5.13 -6.35
CA VAL A 43 0.58 5.21 -6.99
C VAL A 43 0.67 4.38 -8.28
N GLU A 44 -0.41 3.68 -8.64
CA GLU A 44 -0.50 2.92 -9.89
C GLU A 44 -1.60 3.48 -10.79
N PRO A 45 -1.29 4.42 -11.71
CA PRO A 45 -2.30 5.17 -12.47
C PRO A 45 -3.29 4.33 -13.28
N ARG A 46 -2.92 3.09 -13.63
CA ARG A 46 -3.76 2.17 -14.41
C ARG A 46 -4.60 1.22 -13.56
N ALA A 47 -4.36 1.15 -12.25
CA ALA A 47 -5.19 0.38 -11.35
C ALA A 47 -6.54 1.06 -11.17
N PRO A 48 -7.63 0.29 -10.98
CA PRO A 48 -8.94 0.87 -10.71
C PRO A 48 -8.95 1.67 -9.40
N PRO A 49 -10.02 2.45 -9.13
CA PRO A 49 -10.28 3.01 -7.81
C PRO A 49 -10.12 1.95 -6.72
N GLN A 50 -9.52 2.35 -5.60
CA GLN A 50 -9.24 1.46 -4.48
C GLN A 50 -10.21 1.76 -3.35
N PHE A 51 -10.88 0.73 -2.84
CA PHE A 51 -11.61 0.80 -1.59
C PHE A 51 -10.72 0.24 -0.48
N CYS A 52 -10.42 1.06 0.51
CA CYS A 52 -9.42 0.75 1.53
C CYS A 52 -10.01 0.81 2.94
N THR A 53 -9.49 -0.04 3.81
CA THR A 53 -9.73 0.00 5.26
C THR A 53 -8.41 0.26 5.97
N TYR A 54 -8.40 1.11 6.99
CA TYR A 54 -7.23 1.30 7.84
C TYR A 54 -7.51 0.86 9.28
N SER A 55 -6.47 0.40 9.94
CA SER A 55 -6.43 0.19 11.39
C SER A 55 -5.07 0.63 11.90
N TRP A 56 -5.04 1.38 13.00
CA TRP A 56 -3.80 1.95 13.51
C TRP A 56 -3.80 2.02 15.04
N ALA A 57 -2.78 1.41 15.64
CA ALA A 57 -2.57 1.44 17.08
C ALA A 57 -1.76 2.69 17.48
N LEU A 58 -2.36 3.51 18.32
CA LEU A 58 -1.81 4.79 18.76
C LEU A 58 -1.71 4.82 20.29
N HIS A 59 -0.69 5.52 20.78
CA HIS A 59 -0.58 5.87 22.19
C HIS A 59 -1.21 7.25 22.42
N THR A 60 -2.06 7.33 23.43
CA THR A 60 -2.77 8.56 23.81
C THR A 60 -1.94 9.37 24.79
N SER A 61 -2.12 10.69 24.76
CA SER A 61 -1.46 11.59 25.71
C SER A 61 -1.86 11.37 27.18
N ALA A 62 -2.89 10.56 27.43
CA ALA A 62 -3.30 10.14 28.77
C ALA A 62 -2.55 8.91 29.29
N GLY A 63 -1.72 8.26 28.47
CA GLY A 63 -1.00 7.03 28.81
C GLY A 63 -1.70 5.74 28.37
N ASP A 64 -2.88 5.83 27.75
CA ASP A 64 -3.63 4.67 27.26
C ASP A 64 -3.26 4.34 25.81
N GLN A 65 -3.54 3.11 25.39
CA GLN A 65 -3.49 2.70 23.99
C GLN A 65 -4.87 2.73 23.36
N LYS A 66 -4.95 3.17 22.10
CA LYS A 66 -6.20 3.20 21.34
C LYS A 66 -5.98 2.75 19.91
N ILE A 67 -6.88 1.90 19.42
CA ILE A 67 -6.95 1.54 18.00
C ILE A 67 -7.94 2.49 17.33
N VAL A 68 -7.51 3.09 16.22
CA VAL A 68 -8.37 3.89 15.34
C VAL A 68 -8.52 3.17 14.02
N GLU A 69 -9.74 3.14 13.49
CA GLU A 69 -10.08 2.41 12.29
C GLU A 69 -11.08 3.19 11.45
N GLY A 70 -11.13 2.87 10.16
CA GLY A 70 -12.02 3.52 9.22
C GLY A 70 -11.89 2.98 7.81
N THR A 71 -12.72 3.50 6.92
CA THR A 71 -12.76 3.12 5.51
C THR A 71 -12.74 4.37 4.64
N PHE A 72 -12.13 4.25 3.46
CA PHE A 72 -12.06 5.34 2.49
C PHE A 72 -11.95 4.79 1.07
N MET A 73 -12.30 5.64 0.10
CA MET A 73 -12.10 5.35 -1.31
C MET A 73 -10.99 6.26 -1.85
N LEU A 74 -10.07 5.68 -2.61
CA LEU A 74 -8.96 6.37 -3.22
C LEU A 74 -9.08 6.29 -4.75
N PRO A 75 -9.45 7.39 -5.43
CA PRO A 75 -9.57 7.38 -6.87
C PRO A 75 -8.19 7.29 -7.54
N PRO A 76 -8.12 6.81 -8.80
CA PRO A 76 -6.87 6.72 -9.55
C PRO A 76 -6.15 8.07 -9.61
N GLY A 77 -4.85 8.06 -9.32
CA GLY A 77 -4.00 9.26 -9.34
C GLY A 77 -4.20 10.23 -8.18
N ALA A 78 -5.06 9.94 -7.20
CA ALA A 78 -5.15 10.74 -5.98
C ALA A 78 -3.81 10.70 -5.21
N ALA A 79 -3.33 11.84 -4.73
CA ALA A 79 -2.06 11.93 -4.02
C ALA A 79 -2.21 12.73 -2.72
N ASN A 80 -1.52 12.27 -1.67
CA ASN A 80 -1.46 12.91 -0.35
C ASN A 80 -2.86 13.16 0.27
N VAL A 81 -3.79 12.23 0.09
CA VAL A 81 -5.12 12.32 0.65
C VAL A 81 -5.05 12.02 2.14
N THR A 82 -5.47 12.97 2.98
CA THR A 82 -5.65 12.72 4.42
C THR A 82 -6.85 11.81 4.63
N VAL A 83 -6.61 10.58 5.08
CA VAL A 83 -7.66 9.58 5.31
C VAL A 83 -8.01 9.43 6.79
N TYR A 84 -7.12 9.89 7.67
CA TYR A 84 -7.40 10.04 9.09
C TYR A 84 -6.64 11.24 9.66
N GLN A 85 -7.31 11.99 10.52
CA GLN A 85 -6.71 13.02 11.34
C GLN A 85 -7.39 13.01 12.71
N GLY A 86 -6.58 12.95 13.77
CA GLY A 86 -7.06 12.90 15.14
C GLY A 86 -6.14 13.67 16.09
N SER A 87 -6.66 13.93 17.29
CA SER A 87 -5.95 14.59 18.38
C SER A 87 -5.95 13.71 19.64
N GLY A 88 -5.10 14.05 20.60
CA GLY A 88 -4.94 13.31 21.86
C GLY A 88 -3.96 12.14 21.77
N PHE A 89 -3.08 12.13 20.76
CA PHE A 89 -2.07 11.09 20.55
C PHE A 89 -0.66 11.68 20.61
N ASP A 90 0.27 10.98 21.25
CA ASP A 90 1.67 11.43 21.33
C ASP A 90 2.60 10.60 20.44
N SER A 91 2.25 9.35 20.15
CA SER A 91 3.08 8.43 19.38
C SER A 91 2.28 7.31 18.73
N ALA A 92 2.87 6.70 17.70
CA ALA A 92 2.33 5.54 17.02
C ALA A 92 3.00 4.28 17.57
N LEU A 93 2.20 3.27 17.91
CA LEU A 93 2.70 2.00 18.43
C LEU A 93 3.15 1.06 17.30
N SER A 94 2.64 1.29 16.09
CA SER A 94 3.00 0.58 14.86
C SER A 94 2.82 1.49 13.66
N ASP A 95 3.32 1.05 12.51
CA ASP A 95 2.86 1.60 11.23
C ASP A 95 1.35 1.34 11.06
N PRO A 96 0.64 2.23 10.35
CA PRO A 96 -0.77 2.03 10.03
C PRO A 96 -0.94 0.83 9.09
N ILE A 97 -1.87 -0.05 9.42
CA ILE A 97 -2.24 -1.17 8.55
C ILE A 97 -3.30 -0.64 7.58
N VAL A 98 -2.99 -0.65 6.28
CA VAL A 98 -3.93 -0.27 5.23
C VAL A 98 -4.12 -1.42 4.26
N ILE A 99 -5.37 -1.85 4.10
CA ILE A 99 -5.75 -2.96 3.21
C ILE A 99 -6.67 -2.39 2.14
N CYS A 100 -6.24 -2.47 0.89
CA CYS A 100 -6.98 -1.94 -0.27
C CYS A 100 -7.45 -3.06 -1.20
N ARG A 101 -8.62 -2.88 -1.79
CA ARG A 101 -9.16 -3.75 -2.84
C ARG A 101 -9.60 -2.87 -4.02
N GLY A 102 -9.15 -3.21 -5.21
CA GLY A 102 -9.61 -2.57 -6.44
C GLY A 102 -11.05 -2.96 -6.77
N SER A 103 -11.88 -1.99 -7.14
CA SER A 103 -13.17 -2.27 -7.77
C SER A 103 -12.94 -2.69 -9.23
N LYS A 104 -13.44 -3.85 -9.66
CA LYS A 104 -13.36 -4.29 -11.05
C LYS A 104 -14.12 -3.36 -12.01
#